data_AF-A0A382LQB2-F1
#
_entry.id   AF-A0A382LQB2-F1
#
_cell.length_a   1.000
_cell.length_b   1.000
_cell.length_c   1.000
_cell.angle_alpha   90.00
_cell.angle_beta   90.00
_cell.angle_gamma   90.00
#
_symmetry.space_group_name_H-M   'P 1'
#
loop_
_entity.id
_entity.type
_entity.pdbx_description
1 polymer ?
#
loop_
_entity_poly.entity_id
_entity_poly.type
_entity_poly.pdbx_seq_one_letter_code
_entity_poly.pdbx_strand_id
1 'polypeptide(L)'
;MWGDILKDSLKIGVELLIPDQTVESLTGDSFEKQLEECKEAFNKYLDYRSNHNNKWYFGWNAFAIETVKEITTNHGKLDLIINDAKHGVKVWKMLDIWKDALTDNGIIITEEISCATREQIPNGDLINEDQVNLALEDGWEIYNFNTIRSWKQPNCLIGYWSKNKLNLEELDTYKYS
;
A
#
# COMPACT_ATOMS: atom_id res chain seq x y z
N MET A 1 7.45 18.56 -5.70
CA MET A 1 6.20 17.97 -5.16
C MET A 1 5.90 16.70 -5.95
N TRP A 2 5.49 15.58 -5.34
CA TRP A 2 5.20 14.31 -6.05
C TRP A 2 4.23 14.49 -7.23
N GLY A 3 3.28 15.42 -7.08
CA GLY A 3 2.34 15.79 -8.13
C GLY A 3 2.97 16.33 -9.41
N ASP A 4 4.15 16.96 -9.33
CA ASP A 4 4.88 17.46 -10.50
C ASP A 4 5.78 16.38 -11.09
N ILE A 5 6.34 15.52 -10.23
CA ILE A 5 7.23 14.41 -10.61
C ILE A 5 6.46 13.36 -11.43
N LEU A 6 5.21 13.08 -11.04
CA LEU A 6 4.38 12.05 -11.64
C LEU A 6 3.29 12.61 -12.57
N LYS A 7 3.39 13.87 -12.99
CA LYS A 7 2.31 14.55 -13.73
C LYS A 7 1.95 13.87 -15.05
N ASP A 8 2.94 13.31 -15.74
CA ASP A 8 2.77 12.66 -17.06
C ASP A 8 2.61 11.14 -16.94
N SER A 9 2.74 10.59 -15.73
CA SER A 9 2.61 9.16 -15.47
C SER A 9 1.16 8.68 -15.57
N LEU A 10 0.98 7.46 -16.10
CA LEU A 10 -0.26 6.70 -15.95
C LEU A 10 -0.42 6.33 -14.48
N LYS A 11 -1.55 6.69 -13.87
CA LYS A 11 -1.86 6.33 -12.48
C LYS A 11 -3.02 5.34 -12.48
N ILE A 12 -2.81 4.22 -11.81
CA ILE A 12 -3.79 3.16 -11.70
C ILE A 12 -4.15 3.03 -10.23
N GLY A 13 -5.41 3.25 -9.88
CA GLY A 13 -5.92 2.92 -8.56
C GLY A 13 -6.81 1.70 -8.60
N VAL A 14 -6.61 0.81 -7.64
CA VAL A 14 -7.41 -0.38 -7.42
C VAL A 14 -7.93 -0.27 -5.99
N GLU A 15 -9.24 -0.12 -5.86
CA GLU A 15 -9.90 0.02 -4.57
C GLU A 15 -10.83 -1.16 -4.36
N LEU A 16 -10.60 -1.87 -3.27
CA LEU A 16 -11.47 -2.93 -2.79
C LEU A 16 -12.31 -2.38 -1.66
N LEU A 17 -13.36 -1.63 -2.01
CA LEU A 17 -14.47 -1.52 -1.07
C LEU A 17 -15.18 -2.89 -1.08
N ILE A 18 -14.88 -3.74 -0.09
CA ILE A 18 -15.74 -4.89 0.24
C ILE A 18 -16.82 -4.38 1.19
N PRO A 19 -18.08 -4.82 1.04
CA PRO A 19 -19.08 -4.71 2.10
C PRO A 19 -18.59 -5.47 3.33
N ASP A 20 -17.88 -4.79 4.21
CA ASP A 20 -17.47 -5.31 5.51
C ASP A 20 -18.47 -4.79 6.54
N GLN A 21 -19.35 -5.67 7.01
CA GLN A 21 -20.33 -5.36 8.07
C GLN A 21 -19.64 -4.79 9.32
N THR A 22 -18.37 -5.12 9.53
CA THR A 22 -17.57 -4.60 10.65
C THR A 22 -17.27 -3.12 10.48
N VAL A 23 -16.99 -2.64 9.25
CA VAL A 23 -16.74 -1.22 8.95
C VAL A 23 -18.04 -0.41 9.01
N GLU A 24 -19.14 -0.93 8.47
CA GLU A 24 -20.46 -0.28 8.59
C GLU A 24 -20.87 -0.11 10.07
N SER A 25 -20.52 -1.07 10.93
CA SER A 25 -20.81 -1.00 12.37
C SER A 25 -19.96 0.03 13.13
N LEU A 26 -18.76 0.34 12.61
CA LEU A 26 -17.81 1.29 13.23
C LEU A 26 -18.08 2.74 12.83
N THR A 27 -18.50 2.99 11.59
CA THR A 27 -18.74 4.35 11.07
C THR A 27 -20.22 4.74 11.08
N GLY A 28 -21.13 3.76 11.08
CA GLY A 28 -22.58 3.98 10.93
C GLY A 28 -23.00 4.32 9.50
N ASP A 29 -22.06 4.36 8.57
CA ASP A 29 -22.29 4.67 7.16
C ASP A 29 -22.39 3.39 6.33
N SER A 30 -23.41 3.30 5.48
CA SER A 30 -23.56 2.16 4.59
C SER A 30 -22.38 2.08 3.62
N PHE A 31 -22.08 0.86 3.19
CA PHE A 31 -21.10 0.57 2.16
C PHE A 31 -21.29 1.44 0.91
N GLU A 32 -22.53 1.60 0.45
CA GLU A 32 -22.84 2.41 -0.73
C GLU A 32 -22.46 3.89 -0.53
N LYS A 33 -22.65 4.42 0.68
CA LYS A 33 -22.28 5.79 1.01
C LYS A 33 -20.76 5.97 1.00
N GLN A 34 -20.01 5.05 1.61
CA GLN A 34 -18.54 5.09 1.62
C GLN A 34 -17.97 4.99 0.20
N LEU A 35 -18.56 4.14 -0.65
CA LEU A 35 -18.15 4.03 -2.06
C LEU A 35 -18.39 5.33 -2.82
N GLU A 36 -19.54 5.97 -2.60
CA GLU A 36 -19.87 7.22 -3.26
C GLU A 36 -18.98 8.37 -2.78
N GLU A 37 -18.67 8.45 -1.48
CA GLU A 37 -17.74 9.41 -0.93
C GLU A 37 -16.32 9.22 -1.48
N CYS A 38 -15.85 7.97 -1.61
CA CYS A 38 -14.58 7.67 -2.27
C CYS A 38 -14.56 8.15 -3.72
N LYS A 39 -15.62 7.85 -4.48
CA LYS A 39 -15.76 8.33 -5.88
C LYS A 39 -15.82 9.85 -5.95
N GLU A 40 -16.53 10.51 -5.04
CA GLU A 40 -16.63 11.97 -4.99
C GLU A 40 -15.31 12.64 -4.65
N ALA A 41 -14.61 12.17 -3.60
CA ALA A 41 -13.29 12.65 -3.24
C ALA A 41 -12.32 12.50 -4.41
N PHE A 42 -12.45 11.38 -5.11
CA PHE A 42 -11.65 11.08 -6.28
C PHE A 42 -11.98 11.98 -7.49
N ASN A 43 -13.25 12.18 -7.81
CA ASN A 43 -13.69 13.09 -8.87
C ASN A 43 -13.26 14.53 -8.57
N LYS A 44 -13.35 14.98 -7.32
CA LYS A 44 -12.83 16.28 -6.88
C LYS A 44 -11.32 16.39 -7.09
N TYR A 45 -10.56 15.32 -6.85
CA TYR A 45 -9.12 15.29 -7.14
C TYR A 45 -8.83 15.37 -8.64
N LEU A 46 -9.61 14.68 -9.48
CA LEU A 46 -9.51 14.76 -10.94
C LEU A 46 -9.88 16.15 -11.48
N ASP A 47 -10.96 16.74 -11.00
CA ASP A 47 -11.42 18.07 -11.45
C ASP A 47 -10.40 19.17 -11.14
N TYR A 48 -9.65 19.02 -10.04
CA TYR A 48 -8.55 19.93 -9.68
C TYR A 48 -7.32 19.79 -10.58
N ARG A 49 -7.20 18.67 -11.32
CA ARG A 49 -6.06 18.36 -12.19
C ARG A 49 -6.56 18.00 -13.58
N SER A 50 -6.81 19.04 -14.36
CA SER A 50 -7.41 19.04 -15.72
C SER A 50 -6.66 18.28 -16.82
N ASN A 51 -5.53 17.66 -16.49
CA ASN A 51 -4.91 16.59 -17.26
C ASN A 51 -4.81 15.44 -16.29
N HIS A 52 -5.07 14.18 -16.67
CA HIS A 52 -4.16 13.08 -16.33
C HIS A 52 -4.67 11.74 -16.88
N ASN A 53 -3.68 10.97 -17.35
CA ASN A 53 -3.80 9.59 -17.77
C ASN A 53 -4.05 8.72 -16.52
N ASN A 54 -5.28 8.70 -16.00
CA ASN A 54 -5.61 7.94 -14.79
C ASN A 54 -6.64 6.84 -15.09
N LYS A 55 -6.53 5.70 -14.40
CA LYS A 55 -7.44 4.55 -14.50
C LYS A 55 -7.81 4.08 -13.10
N TRP A 56 -9.09 3.83 -12.85
CA TRP A 56 -9.60 3.47 -11.52
C TRP A 56 -10.50 2.26 -11.61
N TYR A 57 -10.24 1.30 -10.73
CA TYR A 57 -10.92 0.03 -10.65
C TYR A 57 -11.52 -0.11 -9.24
N PHE A 58 -12.83 0.14 -9.12
CA PHE A 58 -13.56 0.05 -7.85
C PHE A 58 -14.21 -1.32 -7.68
N GLY A 59 -14.21 -1.84 -6.45
CA GLY A 59 -14.72 -3.18 -6.14
C GLY A 59 -13.79 -4.31 -6.58
N TRP A 60 -12.51 -4.00 -6.78
CA TRP A 60 -11.51 -4.92 -7.29
C TRP A 60 -10.54 -5.32 -6.21
N ASN A 61 -10.32 -6.62 -6.04
CA ASN A 61 -9.45 -7.11 -4.98
C ASN A 61 -7.98 -7.01 -5.41
N ALA A 62 -7.29 -5.97 -4.95
CA ALA A 62 -5.86 -5.79 -5.19
C ALA A 62 -4.99 -6.96 -4.70
N PHE A 63 -5.52 -7.87 -3.86
CA PHE A 63 -4.83 -9.06 -3.37
C PHE A 63 -5.23 -10.35 -4.09
N ALA A 64 -5.97 -10.25 -5.21
CA ALA A 64 -6.34 -11.37 -6.06
C ALA A 64 -5.48 -11.42 -7.33
N ILE A 65 -5.06 -12.62 -7.74
CA ILE A 65 -4.17 -12.81 -8.90
C ILE A 65 -4.86 -12.40 -10.22
N GLU A 66 -6.19 -12.52 -10.28
CA GLU A 66 -7.02 -12.12 -11.41
C GLU A 66 -6.92 -10.62 -11.65
N THR A 67 -6.98 -9.82 -10.58
CA THR A 67 -6.82 -8.36 -10.64
C THR A 67 -5.43 -7.99 -11.16
N VAL A 68 -4.37 -8.62 -10.65
CA VAL A 68 -3.00 -8.37 -11.15
C VAL A 68 -2.88 -8.66 -12.65
N LYS A 69 -3.42 -9.81 -13.10
CA LYS A 69 -3.37 -10.22 -14.51
C LYS A 69 -4.12 -9.25 -15.41
N GLU A 70 -5.28 -8.78 -14.99
CA GLU A 70 -6.08 -7.88 -15.80
C GLU A 70 -5.44 -6.48 -15.89
N ILE A 71 -4.88 -5.97 -14.79
CA ILE A 71 -4.12 -4.71 -14.79
C ILE A 71 -2.90 -4.81 -15.71
N THR A 72 -2.09 -5.86 -15.56
CA THR A 72 -0.87 -6.03 -16.35
C THR A 72 -1.14 -6.30 -17.83
N THR A 73 -2.25 -6.96 -18.15
CA THR A 73 -2.68 -7.17 -19.54
C THR A 73 -3.11 -5.87 -20.21
N ASN A 74 -3.82 -5.00 -19.48
CA ASN A 74 -4.36 -3.75 -20.02
C ASN A 74 -3.35 -2.60 -20.06
N HIS A 75 -2.40 -2.57 -19.12
CA HIS A 75 -1.51 -1.42 -18.91
C HIS A 75 -0.01 -1.75 -18.98
N GLY A 76 0.34 -3.04 -19.12
CA GLY A 76 1.72 -3.49 -19.08
C GLY A 76 2.28 -3.62 -17.67
N LYS A 77 3.61 -3.79 -17.59
CA LYS A 77 4.34 -3.85 -16.32
C LYS A 77 4.40 -2.48 -15.64
N LEU A 78 4.49 -2.49 -14.32
CA LEU A 78 4.41 -1.31 -13.47
C LEU A 78 5.80 -0.92 -12.92
N ASP A 79 6.09 0.37 -12.86
CA ASP A 79 7.33 0.88 -12.27
C ASP A 79 7.21 1.13 -10.76
N LEU A 80 6.00 1.39 -10.27
CA LEU A 80 5.73 1.69 -8.88
C LEU A 80 4.37 1.17 -8.47
N ILE A 81 4.34 0.48 -7.33
CA ILE A 81 3.14 0.00 -6.65
C ILE A 81 3.21 0.53 -5.21
N ILE A 82 2.13 1.16 -4.74
CA ILE A 82 2.00 1.64 -3.37
C ILE A 82 0.78 0.97 -2.76
N ASN A 83 0.98 0.24 -1.66
CA ASN A 83 -0.09 -0.35 -0.88
C ASN A 83 -0.32 0.45 0.41
N ASP A 84 -1.52 1.03 0.48
CA ASP A 84 -2.10 1.65 1.68
C ASP A 84 -3.52 1.08 1.97
N ALA A 85 -3.95 0.08 1.20
CA ALA A 85 -5.32 -0.43 1.25
C ALA A 85 -5.53 -1.46 2.36
N LYS A 86 -4.46 -2.12 2.80
CA LYS A 86 -4.50 -3.12 3.87
C LYS A 86 -3.22 -3.10 4.66
N HIS A 87 -3.35 -3.22 5.98
CA HIS A 87 -2.26 -3.39 6.92
C HIS A 87 -2.37 -4.75 7.60
N GLY A 88 -1.25 -5.26 8.10
CA GLY A 88 -1.26 -6.52 8.80
C GLY A 88 0.09 -7.20 8.85
N VAL A 89 0.22 -8.11 9.82
CA VAL A 89 1.43 -8.87 10.09
C VAL A 89 1.97 -9.64 8.88
N LYS A 90 1.14 -9.95 7.88
CA LYS A 90 1.51 -10.70 6.65
C LYS A 90 1.28 -9.94 5.35
N VAL A 91 1.06 -8.62 5.39
CA VAL A 91 0.73 -7.84 4.18
C VAL A 91 1.81 -7.95 3.11
N TRP A 92 3.09 -7.92 3.51
CA TRP A 92 4.24 -8.05 2.62
C TRP A 92 4.18 -9.33 1.78
N LYS A 93 3.72 -10.44 2.36
CA LYS A 93 3.60 -11.72 1.66
C LYS A 93 2.42 -11.73 0.70
N MET A 94 1.34 -11.03 1.04
CA MET A 94 0.18 -10.88 0.14
C MET A 94 0.57 -10.10 -1.12
N LEU A 95 1.54 -9.21 -1.03
CA LEU A 95 2.04 -8.42 -2.16
C LEU A 95 2.94 -9.20 -3.13
N ASP A 96 3.31 -10.45 -2.81
CA ASP A 96 4.08 -11.31 -3.72
C ASP A 96 3.41 -11.47 -5.09
N ILE A 97 2.08 -11.47 -5.12
CA ILE A 97 1.31 -11.59 -6.37
C ILE A 97 1.63 -10.47 -7.37
N TRP A 98 2.12 -9.32 -6.89
CA TRP A 98 2.48 -8.16 -7.71
C TRP A 98 3.95 -8.16 -8.16
N LYS A 99 4.82 -9.02 -7.61
CA LYS A 99 6.25 -9.01 -7.94
C LYS A 99 6.51 -9.22 -9.44
N ASP A 100 5.73 -10.09 -10.08
CA ASP A 100 5.85 -10.36 -11.53
C ASP A 100 5.24 -9.25 -12.41
N ALA A 101 4.37 -8.41 -11.83
CA ALA A 101 3.77 -7.26 -12.49
C ALA A 101 4.76 -6.08 -12.61
N LEU A 102 5.87 -6.09 -11.87
CA LEU A 102 6.86 -5.03 -11.93
C LEU A 102 7.74 -5.09 -13.19
N THR A 103 8.18 -3.92 -13.62
CA THR A 103 9.35 -3.77 -14.49
C THR A 103 10.61 -4.22 -13.75
N ASP A 104 11.74 -4.39 -14.45
CA ASP A 104 12.97 -4.87 -13.78
C ASP A 104 13.50 -3.88 -12.73
N ASN A 105 13.18 -2.59 -12.86
CA ASN A 105 13.51 -1.55 -11.88
C ASN A 105 12.28 -1.11 -11.06
N GLY A 106 11.20 -1.88 -11.14
CA GLY A 106 9.95 -1.56 -10.46
C GLY A 106 10.04 -1.79 -8.96
N ILE A 107 9.24 -1.03 -8.21
CA ILE A 107 9.24 -1.02 -6.75
C ILE A 107 7.82 -1.26 -6.22
N ILE A 108 7.71 -2.06 -5.16
CA ILE A 108 6.53 -2.14 -4.31
C ILE A 108 6.86 -1.42 -2.99
N ILE A 109 6.00 -0.53 -2.56
CA ILE A 109 6.04 0.13 -1.25
C ILE A 109 4.77 -0.24 -0.50
N THR A 110 4.86 -0.51 0.79
CA THR A 110 3.69 -0.71 1.66
C THR A 110 3.87 0.02 2.97
N GLU A 111 2.80 0.68 3.42
CA GLU A 111 2.73 1.23 4.78
C GLU A 111 2.38 0.14 5.79
N GLU A 112 2.75 0.38 7.04
CA GLU A 112 2.53 -0.48 8.21
C GLU A 112 2.90 -1.96 7.96
N ILE A 113 4.07 -2.19 7.36
CA ILE A 113 4.57 -3.54 7.10
C ILE A 113 4.72 -4.30 8.42
N SER A 114 4.21 -5.54 8.44
CA SER A 114 4.32 -6.44 9.60
C SER A 114 3.67 -5.89 10.88
N CYS A 115 2.73 -4.95 10.76
CA CYS A 115 2.06 -4.36 11.90
C CYS A 115 0.74 -5.09 12.24
N ALA A 116 0.45 -5.23 13.53
CA ALA A 116 -0.82 -5.73 14.06
C ALA A 116 -1.78 -4.57 14.35
N THR A 117 -3.08 -4.84 14.28
CA THR A 117 -4.10 -3.87 14.72
C THR A 117 -4.24 -3.89 16.24
N ARG A 118 -4.76 -2.82 16.82
CA ARG A 118 -5.09 -2.79 18.26
C ARG A 118 -6.18 -3.79 18.65
N GLU A 119 -7.00 -4.23 17.71
CA GLU A 119 -7.97 -5.30 17.94
C GLU A 119 -7.27 -6.65 18.12
N GLN A 120 -6.17 -6.87 17.39
CA GLN A 120 -5.37 -8.09 17.47
C GLN A 120 -4.48 -8.10 18.71
N ILE A 121 -3.95 -6.94 19.12
CA ILE A 121 -3.06 -6.82 20.28
C ILE A 121 -3.40 -5.54 21.08
N PRO A 122 -4.42 -5.59 21.96
CA PRO A 122 -4.93 -4.41 22.67
C PRO A 122 -3.92 -3.67 23.55
N ASN A 123 -2.92 -4.37 24.08
CA ASN A 123 -1.96 -3.84 25.07
C ASN A 123 -0.51 -4.26 24.79
N GLY A 124 -0.19 -4.64 23.55
CA GLY A 124 1.14 -5.12 23.18
C GLY A 124 1.78 -4.27 22.08
N ASP A 125 2.98 -4.67 21.68
CA ASP A 125 3.64 -4.04 20.55
C ASP A 125 2.83 -4.29 19.27
N LEU A 126 2.60 -3.22 18.51
CA LEU A 126 1.91 -3.32 17.23
C LEU A 126 2.87 -3.74 16.12
N ILE A 127 4.17 -3.84 16.37
CA ILE A 127 5.14 -4.39 15.43
C ILE A 127 5.35 -5.87 15.73
N ASN A 128 5.13 -6.73 14.72
CA ASN A 128 5.46 -8.14 14.82
C ASN A 128 6.88 -8.39 14.30
N GLU A 129 7.85 -8.47 15.22
CA GLU A 129 9.28 -8.62 14.89
C GLU A 129 9.58 -9.90 14.08
N ASP A 130 8.91 -11.02 14.37
CA ASP A 130 9.08 -12.26 13.61
C ASP A 130 8.72 -12.06 12.13
N GLN A 131 7.63 -11.34 11.85
CA GLN A 131 7.23 -11.04 10.48
C GLN A 131 8.11 -9.97 9.82
N VAL A 132 8.69 -9.04 10.60
CA VAL A 132 9.72 -8.12 10.09
C VAL A 132 10.93 -8.92 9.62
N ASN A 133 11.44 -9.84 10.42
CA ASN A 133 12.59 -10.67 10.08
C ASN A 133 12.34 -11.52 8.83
N LEU A 134 11.18 -12.17 8.75
CA LEU A 134 10.81 -12.95 7.56
C LEU A 134 10.71 -12.09 6.29
N ALA A 135 10.20 -10.86 6.39
CA ALA A 135 10.16 -9.95 5.26
C ALA A 135 11.58 -9.54 4.81
N LEU A 136 12.47 -9.23 5.76
CA LEU A 136 13.89 -8.94 5.47
C LEU A 136 14.59 -10.11 4.77
N GLU A 137 14.35 -11.34 5.22
CA GLU A 137 14.87 -12.56 4.58
C GLU A 137 14.34 -12.76 3.15
N ASP A 138 13.08 -12.38 2.90
CA ASP A 138 12.44 -12.40 1.57
C ASP A 138 12.88 -11.24 0.66
N GLY A 139 13.81 -10.40 1.15
CA GLY A 139 14.44 -9.32 0.39
C GLY A 139 13.72 -7.98 0.47
N TRP A 140 12.77 -7.82 1.40
CA TRP A 140 12.24 -6.50 1.72
C TRP A 140 13.28 -5.67 2.46
N GLU A 141 13.20 -4.36 2.28
CA GLU A 141 13.90 -3.39 3.09
C GLU A 141 12.88 -2.60 3.89
N ILE A 142 13.15 -2.41 5.19
CA ILE A 142 12.19 -1.88 6.14
C ILE A 142 12.78 -0.66 6.84
N TYR A 143 12.01 0.42 6.82
CA TYR A 143 12.34 1.69 7.46
C TYR A 143 11.38 1.95 8.61
N ASN A 144 11.94 2.34 9.75
CA ASN A 144 11.16 2.64 10.94
C ASN A 144 10.95 4.15 11.09
N PHE A 145 9.70 4.57 10.93
CA PHE A 145 9.29 5.96 11.04
C PHE A 145 8.64 6.30 12.40
N ASN A 146 8.61 5.37 13.37
CA ASN A 146 8.08 5.63 14.72
C ASN A 146 8.86 6.72 15.47
N THR A 147 10.09 7.02 15.05
CA THR A 147 10.92 8.09 15.62
C THR A 147 10.48 9.49 15.17
N ILE A 148 9.62 9.59 14.15
CA ILE A 148 9.07 10.85 13.69
C ILE A 148 8.03 11.35 14.70
N ARG A 149 8.47 12.29 15.56
CA ARG A 149 7.69 12.82 16.70
C ARG A 149 6.32 13.42 16.35
N SER A 150 6.07 13.80 15.10
CA SER A 150 4.76 14.29 14.67
C SER A 150 3.72 13.19 14.54
N TRP A 151 4.14 11.94 14.38
CA TRP A 151 3.23 10.81 14.17
C TRP A 151 2.98 10.14 15.53
N LYS A 152 1.71 10.10 15.95
CA LYS A 152 1.29 9.45 17.20
C LYS A 152 1.03 7.95 17.03
N GLN A 153 1.27 7.42 15.84
CA GLN A 153 1.02 6.03 15.48
C GLN A 153 2.28 5.20 15.79
N PRO A 154 2.16 4.10 16.56
CA PRO A 154 3.30 3.27 16.95
C PRO A 154 3.65 2.16 15.94
N ASN A 155 2.97 2.12 14.78
CA ASN A 155 3.04 1.09 13.75
C ASN A 155 3.52 1.65 12.39
N CYS A 156 4.39 2.65 12.40
CA CYS A 156 4.86 3.33 11.20
C CYS A 156 6.11 2.67 10.60
N LEU A 157 6.01 1.38 10.25
CA LEU A 157 7.04 0.72 9.44
C LEU A 157 6.68 0.81 7.95
N ILE A 158 7.60 1.30 7.13
CA ILE A 158 7.45 1.30 5.67
C ILE A 158 8.35 0.22 5.09
N GLY A 159 7.75 -0.70 4.36
CA GLY A 159 8.48 -1.73 3.63
C GLY A 159 8.58 -1.37 2.15
N TYR A 160 9.73 -1.62 1.54
CA TYR A 160 9.84 -1.64 0.09
C TYR A 160 10.53 -2.89 -0.43
N TRP A 161 10.15 -3.29 -1.63
CA TRP A 161 10.73 -4.42 -2.35
C TRP A 161 10.96 -4.01 -3.81
N SER A 162 12.07 -4.47 -4.36
CA SER A 162 12.40 -4.29 -5.77
C SER A 162 13.10 -5.53 -6.30
N LYS A 163 12.91 -5.84 -7.58
CA LYS A 163 13.57 -7.00 -8.21
C LYS A 163 15.08 -6.84 -8.24
N ASN A 164 15.54 -5.63 -8.57
CA ASN A 164 16.92 -5.22 -8.48
C ASN A 164 17.07 -4.29 -7.29
N LYS A 165 17.87 -4.67 -6.29
CA LYS A 165 18.13 -3.82 -5.12
C LYS A 165 18.54 -2.43 -5.57
N LEU A 166 17.77 -1.44 -5.13
CA LEU A 166 18.13 -0.05 -5.30
C LEU A 166 19.19 0.23 -4.25
N ASN A 167 20.40 0.59 -4.69
CA ASN A 167 21.44 1.07 -3.78
C ASN A 167 21.06 2.47 -3.29
N LEU A 168 20.01 2.56 -2.47
CA LEU A 168 19.61 3.78 -1.79
C LEU A 168 20.63 4.01 -0.66
N GLU A 169 21.44 5.05 -0.78
CA GLU A 169 22.32 5.47 0.31
C GLU A 169 21.47 5.79 1.55
N GLU A 170 21.88 5.24 2.70
CA GLU A 170 21.11 4.99 3.92
C GLU A 170 20.29 6.21 4.41
N LEU A 171 18.96 6.15 4.24
CA LEU A 171 18.05 6.58 5.32
C LEU A 171 18.13 5.47 6.39
N ASP A 172 18.15 5.82 7.69
CA ASP A 172 18.30 4.86 8.80
C ASP A 172 17.50 3.57 8.55
N THR A 173 18.16 2.55 8.02
CA THR A 173 17.58 1.23 7.82
C THR A 173 17.38 0.63 9.19
N TYR A 174 16.22 0.03 9.44
CA TYR A 174 15.93 -0.60 10.73
C TYR A 174 16.90 -1.78 10.93
N LYS A 175 18.04 -1.52 11.57
CA LYS A 175 19.03 -2.52 11.97
C LYS A 175 18.89 -2.71 13.48
N TYR A 176 18.30 -3.83 13.89
CA TYR A 176 18.38 -4.27 15.28
C TYR A 176 19.79 -4.83 15.52
N SER A 177 20.47 -4.32 16.55
CA SER A 177 21.72 -4.87 17.10
C SER A 177 21.44 -5.63 18.39
#